data_AF-A0A7S3WP62-F1
#
_entry.id   AF-A0A7S3WP62-F1
#
_cell.length_a   1.000
_cell.length_b   1.000
_cell.length_c   1.000
_cell.angle_alpha   90.00
_cell.angle_beta   90.00
_cell.angle_gamma   90.00
#
_symmetry.space_group_name_H-M   'P 1'
#
loop_
_entity.id
_entity.type
_entity.pdbx_description
1 polymer ?
#
loop_
_entity_poly.entity_id
_entity_poly.type
_entity_poly.pdbx_seq_one_letter_code
_entity_poly.pdbx_strand_id
1 'polypeptide(L)'
;ALLLGRPRPAAAGLSRLQPTQVSLASLRGGARDGEEVQCQLGANVTLTSHRLMQLQDNGGLLNLHGNKLSWERWTLADATNGTVNVVSQFGRHLADDNGQPVLVPDGHDYARWRIAYAGNGQFF
;
A
#
# COMPACT_ATOMS: atom_id res chain seq x y z
N ALA A 1 -18.50 35.03 -49.94
CA ALA A 1 -17.43 34.80 -48.95
C ALA A 1 -17.89 35.30 -47.60
N LEU A 2 -17.48 34.58 -46.52
CA LEU A 2 -17.73 34.83 -45.09
C LEU A 2 -19.18 34.65 -44.57
N LEU A 3 -19.44 34.16 -43.35
CA LEU A 3 -18.89 33.11 -42.49
C LEU A 3 -19.79 33.16 -41.25
N LEU A 4 -20.43 32.04 -40.88
CA LEU A 4 -21.24 31.90 -39.67
C LEU A 4 -20.37 32.08 -38.43
N GLY A 5 -20.68 33.07 -37.59
CA GLY A 5 -20.07 33.26 -36.28
C GLY A 5 -20.58 32.23 -35.28
N ARG A 6 -19.68 31.37 -34.78
CA ARG A 6 -19.94 30.50 -33.61
C ARG A 6 -19.51 31.22 -32.33
N PRO A 7 -20.23 31.06 -31.21
CA PRO A 7 -19.80 31.60 -29.92
C PRO A 7 -18.58 30.83 -29.38
N ARG A 8 -17.61 31.57 -28.84
CA ARG A 8 -16.47 31.07 -28.05
C ARG A 8 -16.94 30.63 -26.66
N PRO A 9 -16.56 29.44 -26.17
CA PRO A 9 -16.52 29.21 -24.74
C PRO A 9 -15.19 29.69 -24.14
N ALA A 10 -15.29 30.31 -22.97
CA ALA A 10 -14.20 30.79 -22.15
C ALA A 10 -13.51 29.66 -21.37
N ALA A 11 -12.33 30.00 -20.87
CA ALA A 11 -11.29 29.17 -20.26
C ALA A 11 -11.72 28.20 -19.16
N ALA A 12 -11.00 27.07 -19.07
CA ALA A 12 -10.84 26.30 -17.83
C ALA A 12 -9.35 25.94 -17.68
N GLY A 13 -8.82 26.22 -16.50
CA GLY A 13 -7.38 26.26 -16.20
C GLY A 13 -6.66 24.91 -16.27
N LEU A 14 -5.34 25.01 -16.42
CA LEU A 14 -4.40 23.90 -16.31
C LEU A 14 -4.41 23.37 -14.86
N SER A 15 -5.19 22.34 -14.61
CA SER A 15 -5.11 21.58 -13.36
C SER A 15 -3.80 20.81 -13.32
N ARG A 16 -2.92 21.25 -12.42
CA ARG A 16 -1.76 20.52 -11.90
C ARG A 16 -2.18 19.09 -11.55
N LEU A 17 -1.58 18.09 -12.19
CA LEU A 17 -1.80 16.68 -11.86
C LEU A 17 -1.40 16.46 -10.39
N GLN A 18 -2.38 16.15 -9.55
CA GLN A 18 -2.13 15.68 -8.19
C GLN A 18 -1.67 14.21 -8.27
N PRO A 19 -0.78 13.75 -7.37
CA PRO A 19 -0.47 12.33 -7.26
C PRO A 19 -1.76 11.58 -6.94
N THR A 20 -2.16 10.65 -7.81
CA THR A 20 -3.32 9.80 -7.58
C THR A 20 -3.06 8.94 -6.35
N GLN A 21 -3.66 9.33 -5.22
CA GLN A 21 -3.87 8.43 -4.09
C GLN A 21 -4.82 7.35 -4.59
N VAL A 22 -4.31 6.13 -4.78
CA VAL A 22 -5.17 4.97 -5.02
C VAL A 22 -5.95 4.74 -3.72
N SER A 23 -7.20 5.17 -3.71
CA SER A 23 -8.13 4.89 -2.63
C SER A 23 -8.50 3.40 -2.67
N LEU A 24 -8.35 2.68 -1.57
CA LEU A 24 -8.82 1.29 -1.42
C LEU A 24 -10.35 1.12 -1.54
N ALA A 25 -11.11 2.19 -1.86
CA ALA A 25 -12.54 2.13 -2.11
C ALA A 25 -12.94 1.30 -3.36
N SER A 26 -11.99 0.76 -4.14
CA SER A 26 -12.28 -0.15 -5.26
C SER A 26 -12.43 -1.63 -4.84
N LEU A 27 -12.21 -1.98 -3.57
CA LEU A 27 -12.28 -3.38 -3.10
C LEU A 27 -13.71 -3.85 -2.79
N ARG A 28 -14.69 -3.58 -3.66
CA ARG A 28 -15.89 -4.43 -3.86
C ARG A 28 -16.40 -4.27 -5.28
N GLY A 29 -16.07 -5.26 -6.13
CA GLY A 29 -16.83 -5.69 -7.30
C GLY A 29 -17.37 -4.59 -8.23
N GLY A 30 -16.60 -4.25 -9.27
CA GLY A 30 -17.10 -3.45 -10.38
C GLY A 30 -16.01 -3.11 -11.39
N ALA A 31 -15.59 -4.10 -12.17
CA ALA A 31 -14.63 -3.91 -13.26
C ALA A 31 -15.21 -2.97 -14.35
N ARG A 32 -14.57 -1.82 -14.57
CA ARG A 32 -14.40 -1.19 -15.89
C ARG A 32 -13.05 -0.49 -15.96
N ASP A 33 -12.17 -1.14 -16.70
CA ASP A 33 -11.00 -0.62 -17.43
C ASP A 33 -9.99 0.24 -16.65
N GLY A 34 -8.89 -0.39 -16.25
CA GLY A 34 -7.67 0.27 -15.80
C GLY A 34 -6.96 -0.56 -14.75
N GLU A 35 -6.03 -1.41 -15.20
CA GLU A 35 -5.11 -2.28 -14.46
C GLU A 35 -4.96 -1.93 -12.96
N GLU A 36 -5.85 -2.53 -12.17
CA GLU A 36 -5.86 -2.45 -10.72
C GLU A 36 -4.69 -3.29 -10.21
N VAL A 37 -3.67 -2.66 -9.61
CA VAL A 37 -2.63 -3.37 -8.87
C VAL A 37 -3.31 -3.99 -7.65
N GLN A 38 -3.87 -5.18 -7.84
CA GLN A 38 -4.48 -5.95 -6.76
C GLN A 38 -3.36 -6.43 -5.86
N CYS A 39 -3.09 -5.68 -4.79
CA CYS A 39 -2.40 -6.24 -3.64
C CYS A 39 -3.24 -7.43 -3.19
N GLN A 40 -2.73 -8.65 -3.33
CA GLN A 40 -3.43 -9.85 -2.90
C GLN A 40 -3.53 -9.83 -1.37
N LEU A 41 -4.58 -9.20 -0.86
CA LEU A 41 -4.89 -9.19 0.56
C LEU A 41 -5.10 -10.64 1.02
N GLY A 42 -4.54 -10.97 2.18
CA GLY A 42 -4.56 -12.33 2.72
C GLY A 42 -3.51 -13.29 2.14
N ALA A 43 -2.75 -12.91 1.11
CA ALA A 43 -1.63 -13.72 0.62
C ALA A 43 -0.35 -13.47 1.44
N ASN A 44 0.52 -14.50 1.47
CA ASN A 44 1.86 -14.38 2.05
C ASN A 44 2.76 -13.55 1.12
N VAL A 45 3.31 -12.47 1.64
CA VAL A 45 4.26 -11.59 0.96
C VAL A 45 5.59 -11.54 1.72
N THR A 46 6.64 -11.09 1.03
CA THR A 46 7.92 -10.73 1.64
C THR A 46 8.15 -9.23 1.47
N LEU A 47 8.57 -8.56 2.54
CA LEU A 47 8.90 -7.13 2.51
C LEU A 47 10.41 -6.97 2.33
N THR A 48 10.83 -6.63 1.11
CA THR A 48 12.24 -6.58 0.74
C THR A 48 12.79 -5.15 0.85
N SER A 49 13.86 -4.98 1.62
CA SER A 49 14.61 -3.72 1.72
C SER A 49 15.43 -3.42 0.47
N HIS A 50 15.93 -2.19 0.35
CA HIS A 50 16.84 -1.77 -0.75
C HIS A 50 18.13 -2.62 -0.87
N ARG A 51 18.49 -3.37 0.18
CA ARG A 51 19.65 -4.28 0.21
C ARG A 51 19.29 -5.73 -0.12
N LEU A 52 18.09 -5.99 -0.61
CA LEU A 52 17.57 -7.33 -0.87
C LEU A 52 17.44 -8.21 0.39
N MET A 53 17.43 -7.59 1.58
CA MET A 53 17.14 -8.26 2.85
C MET A 53 15.64 -8.20 3.14
N GLN A 54 15.09 -9.25 3.73
CA GLN A 54 13.68 -9.38 4.03
C GLN A 54 13.39 -8.98 5.47
N LEU A 55 12.27 -8.26 5.68
CA LEU A 55 11.77 -7.98 7.03
C LEU A 55 11.41 -9.30 7.71
N GLN A 56 11.94 -9.48 8.91
CA GLN A 56 11.82 -10.71 9.67
C GLN A 56 11.18 -10.42 11.03
N ASP A 57 10.27 -11.29 11.42
CA ASP A 57 9.86 -11.44 12.81
C ASP A 57 10.79 -12.46 13.50
N ASN A 58 11.82 -11.95 14.17
CA ASN A 58 12.80 -12.74 14.90
C ASN A 58 12.37 -12.92 16.35
N GLY A 59 11.35 -13.74 16.58
CA GLY A 59 10.86 -14.02 17.93
C GLY A 59 10.23 -12.81 18.63
N GLY A 60 9.68 -11.86 17.88
CA GLY A 60 9.01 -10.66 18.41
C GLY A 60 9.85 -9.40 18.29
N LEU A 61 11.06 -9.52 17.73
CA LEU A 61 11.91 -8.41 17.37
C LEU A 61 11.93 -8.29 15.85
N LEU A 62 11.78 -7.06 15.35
CA LEU A 62 11.98 -6.79 13.93
C LEU A 62 13.45 -6.86 13.59
N ASN A 63 13.75 -7.59 12.52
CA ASN A 63 15.10 -7.69 11.98
C ASN A 63 15.06 -7.70 10.45
N LEU A 64 16.23 -7.62 9.81
CA LEU A 64 16.41 -7.86 8.38
C LEU A 64 17.31 -9.07 8.18
N HIS A 65 16.86 -10.02 7.36
CA HIS A 65 17.65 -11.22 7.06
C HIS A 65 17.56 -11.59 5.57
N GLY A 66 18.56 -12.30 5.04
CA GLY A 66 18.57 -12.76 3.65
C GLY A 66 17.66 -13.96 3.35
N ASN A 67 16.93 -14.45 4.36
CA ASN A 67 16.09 -15.65 4.23
C ASN A 67 14.72 -15.30 3.63
N LYS A 68 14.05 -16.29 3.05
CA LYS A 68 12.65 -16.20 2.59
C LYS A 68 11.82 -17.34 3.16
N LEU A 69 12.05 -17.63 4.43
CA LEU A 69 11.44 -18.74 5.14
C LEU A 69 10.17 -18.27 5.82
N SER A 70 9.79 -18.93 6.90
CA SER A 70 8.55 -18.66 7.59
C SER A 70 8.61 -17.30 8.30
N TRP A 71 9.75 -16.95 8.91
CA TRP A 71 9.89 -15.74 9.74
C TRP A 71 9.90 -14.44 8.94
N GLU A 72 10.13 -14.52 7.63
CA GLU A 72 10.13 -13.38 6.71
C GLU A 72 8.84 -13.27 5.88
N ARG A 73 7.85 -14.12 6.17
CA ARG A 73 6.53 -14.09 5.54
C ARG A 73 5.55 -13.28 6.38
N TRP A 74 4.83 -12.41 5.67
CA TRP A 74 3.83 -11.51 6.21
C TRP A 74 2.53 -11.64 5.44
N THR A 75 1.43 -11.36 6.11
CA THR A 75 0.11 -11.26 5.49
C THR A 75 -0.33 -9.81 5.51
N LEU A 76 -0.71 -9.27 4.36
CA LEU A 76 -1.39 -7.98 4.29
C LEU A 76 -2.88 -8.23 4.51
N ALA A 77 -3.35 -8.01 5.74
CA ALA A 77 -4.75 -8.15 6.08
C ALA A 77 -5.46 -6.81 5.87
N ASP A 78 -6.60 -6.84 5.18
CA ASP A 78 -7.43 -5.64 5.00
C ASP A 78 -7.79 -5.04 6.37
N ALA A 79 -7.60 -3.73 6.49
CA ALA A 79 -8.11 -2.95 7.59
C ALA A 79 -9.10 -1.91 7.05
N THR A 80 -9.77 -1.19 7.94
CA THR A 80 -10.78 -0.21 7.52
C THR A 80 -10.13 1.04 6.92
N ASN A 81 -10.89 1.79 6.11
CA ASN A 81 -10.52 3.11 5.58
C ASN A 81 -9.24 3.13 4.73
N GLY A 82 -9.02 2.07 3.96
CA GLY A 82 -7.90 1.97 3.06
C GLY A 82 -6.56 1.86 3.74
N THR A 83 -6.54 1.11 4.83
CA THR A 83 -5.34 0.72 5.53
C THR A 83 -5.23 -0.79 5.55
N VAL A 84 -4.06 -1.30 5.88
CA VAL A 84 -3.82 -2.74 6.06
C VAL A 84 -3.11 -2.99 7.37
N ASN A 85 -3.32 -4.16 7.95
CA ASN A 85 -2.45 -4.72 8.97
C ASN A 85 -1.38 -5.58 8.30
N VAL A 86 -0.12 -5.39 8.69
CA VAL A 86 1.00 -6.24 8.25
C VAL A 86 1.27 -7.25 9.35
N VAL A 87 0.81 -8.48 9.14
CA VAL A 87 0.74 -9.51 10.19
C VAL A 87 1.80 -10.57 9.93
N SER A 88 2.65 -10.84 10.92
CA SER A 88 3.61 -11.94 10.83
C SER A 88 2.88 -13.27 10.91
N GLN A 89 3.51 -14.34 10.42
CA GLN A 89 2.99 -15.69 10.58
C GLN A 89 2.75 -16.13 12.04
N PHE A 90 3.28 -15.39 13.02
CA PHE A 90 3.09 -15.65 14.45
C PHE A 90 1.94 -14.83 15.05
N GLY A 91 1.17 -14.12 14.21
CA GLY A 91 0.05 -13.30 14.63
C GLY A 91 0.45 -11.94 15.20
N ARG A 92 1.72 -11.54 15.11
CA ARG A 92 2.17 -10.21 15.55
C ARG A 92 2.00 -9.19 14.44
N HIS A 93 1.68 -7.96 14.82
CA HIS A 93 1.44 -6.86 13.90
C HIS A 93 2.64 -5.93 13.87
N LEU A 94 3.10 -5.55 12.67
CA LEU A 94 4.03 -4.44 12.52
C LEU A 94 3.34 -3.15 12.93
N ALA A 95 3.96 -2.38 13.81
CA ALA A 95 3.41 -1.18 14.41
C ALA A 95 4.43 -0.04 14.44
N ASP A 96 3.93 1.19 14.40
CA ASP A 96 4.70 2.39 14.74
C ASP A 96 4.57 2.65 16.24
N ASP A 97 5.71 2.61 16.95
CA ASP A 97 5.82 3.09 18.32
C ASP A 97 6.64 4.38 18.31
N ASN A 98 5.94 5.51 18.13
CA ASN A 98 6.53 6.85 18.14
C ASN A 98 7.69 7.01 17.14
N GLY A 99 7.49 6.51 15.91
CA GLY A 99 8.50 6.53 14.85
C GLY A 99 9.47 5.34 14.84
N GLN A 100 9.39 4.45 15.84
CA GLN A 100 10.14 3.20 15.87
C GLN A 100 9.25 2.04 15.39
N PRO A 101 9.60 1.32 14.31
CA PRO A 101 8.88 0.11 13.96
C PRO A 101 9.10 -0.97 15.04
N VAL A 102 8.01 -1.57 15.50
CA VAL A 102 7.96 -2.64 16.51
C VAL A 102 6.97 -3.75 16.11
N LEU A 103 6.98 -4.86 16.86
CA LEU A 103 5.97 -5.91 16.76
C LEU A 103 5.10 -5.92 18.01
N VAL A 104 3.78 -5.91 17.81
CA VAL A 104 2.79 -5.95 18.89
C VAL A 104 1.85 -7.15 18.71
N PRO A 105 1.25 -7.68 19.79
CA PRO A 105 0.31 -8.80 19.68
C PRO A 105 -1.01 -8.42 18.99
N ASP A 106 -1.45 -7.17 19.09
CA ASP A 106 -2.78 -6.73 18.64
C ASP A 106 -2.73 -5.60 17.60
N GLY A 107 -3.63 -5.66 16.61
CA GLY A 107 -3.76 -4.68 15.54
C GLY A 107 -4.53 -3.42 15.93
N HIS A 108 -3.97 -2.60 16.81
CA HIS A 108 -4.52 -1.28 17.14
C HIS A 108 -4.24 -0.23 16.06
N ASP A 109 -4.70 1.00 16.27
CA ASP A 109 -4.61 2.09 15.29
C ASP A 109 -3.19 2.36 14.77
N TYR A 110 -2.18 2.18 15.61
CA TYR A 110 -0.75 2.35 15.31
C TYR A 110 -0.12 1.17 14.55
N ALA A 111 -0.87 0.08 14.34
CA ALA A 111 -0.47 -1.06 13.53
C ALA A 111 -1.07 -1.03 12.11
N ARG A 112 -1.80 0.04 11.77
CA ARG A 112 -2.43 0.22 10.46
C ARG A 112 -1.52 1.03 9.54
N TRP A 113 -1.29 0.48 8.35
CA TRP A 113 -0.41 1.06 7.35
C TRP A 113 -1.18 1.44 6.10
N ARG A 114 -0.74 2.50 5.43
CA ARG A 114 -1.08 2.73 4.02
C ARG A 114 0.09 2.28 3.19
N ILE A 115 -0.20 1.51 2.14
CA ILE A 115 0.79 1.09 1.16
C ILE A 115 0.57 1.92 -0.10
N ALA A 116 1.60 2.64 -0.54
CA ALA A 116 1.55 3.45 -1.74
C ALA A 116 2.44 2.86 -2.83
N TYR A 117 1.94 2.78 -4.06
CA TYR A 117 2.76 2.36 -5.19
C TYR A 117 3.77 3.45 -5.56
N ALA A 118 5.05 3.09 -5.56
CA ALA A 118 6.17 3.99 -5.86
C ALA A 118 6.58 3.97 -7.34
N GLY A 119 6.04 3.06 -8.14
CA GLY A 119 6.50 2.79 -9.49
C GLY A 119 7.50 1.63 -9.56
N ASN A 120 7.71 1.07 -10.74
CA ASN A 120 8.70 0.01 -11.00
C ASN A 120 8.57 -1.22 -10.07
N GLY A 121 7.34 -1.57 -9.66
CA GLY A 121 7.10 -2.68 -8.74
C GLY A 121 7.53 -2.41 -7.29
N GLN A 122 7.82 -1.16 -6.91
CA GLN A 122 8.19 -0.76 -5.55
C GLN A 122 7.02 -0.08 -4.82
N PHE A 123 7.09 -0.07 -3.50
CA PHE A 123 6.04 0.45 -2.62
C PHE A 123 6.64 1.25 -1.45
N PHE A 124 5.89 2.20 -0.93
CA PHE A 124 6.14 2.93 0.32
C PHE A 124 5.13 2.55 1.40
#